data_AF-A0A5C9DXD1-F1
#
_entry.id   AF-A0A5C9DXD1-F1
#
_cell.length_a   1.000
_cell.length_b   1.000
_cell.length_c   1.000
_cell.angle_alpha   90.00
_cell.angle_beta   90.00
_cell.angle_gamma   90.00
#
_symmetry.space_group_name_H-M   'P 1'
#
loop_
_entity.id
_entity.type
_entity.pdbx_description
1 polymer ?
#
loop_
_entity_poly.entity_id
_entity_poly.type
_entity_poly.pdbx_seq_one_letter_code
_entity_poly.pdbx_strand_id
1 'polypeptide(L)'
;MERRENYTSYYIWNWNKEDIEKKISFYVKKQFIDKNLESQLKELAVLLGEKTKLDQQKAKLKYEQDQMTEEQARLRENIAVLGNTSQEASLKEQYVNKLVSQENRFESIKTEIEELEKNIIQLNKKIEEKIQIF
;
A
#
# COMPACT_ATOMS: atom_id res chain seq x y z
N MET A 1 18.63 23.62 33.82
CA MET A 1 18.55 23.46 32.35
C MET A 1 17.59 22.32 32.07
N GLU A 2 16.30 22.64 31.96
CA GLU A 2 15.27 21.69 31.55
C GLU A 2 15.52 21.28 30.10
N ARG A 3 15.90 20.02 29.89
CA ARG A 3 15.85 19.43 28.55
C ARG A 3 14.38 19.21 28.25
N ARG A 4 13.77 20.15 27.53
CA ARG A 4 12.51 19.94 26.82
C ARG A 4 12.75 18.79 25.85
N GLU A 5 12.34 17.60 26.25
CA GLU A 5 12.22 16.47 25.33
C GLU A 5 11.16 16.87 24.32
N ASN A 6 11.65 17.33 23.16
CA ASN A 6 10.83 17.57 22.00
C ASN A 6 10.14 16.24 21.68
N TYR A 7 8.86 16.13 22.06
CA TYR A 7 7.91 15.18 21.51
C TYR A 7 7.73 15.54 20.04
N THR A 8 8.76 15.23 19.26
CA THR A 8 8.68 15.23 17.82
C THR A 8 7.69 14.14 17.49
N SER A 9 6.45 14.58 17.21
CA SER A 9 5.40 13.87 16.48
C SER A 9 5.91 13.52 15.07
N TYR A 10 7.05 12.83 15.01
CA TYR A 10 7.64 12.34 13.79
C TYR A 10 6.97 11.01 13.48
N TYR A 11 5.84 11.14 12.78
CA TYR A 11 5.45 10.26 11.70
C TYR A 11 5.76 8.77 11.94
N ILE A 12 4.89 8.13 12.73
CA ILE A 12 4.76 6.66 12.81
C ILE A 12 4.49 6.05 11.41
N TRP A 13 4.17 6.89 10.42
CA TRP A 13 3.92 6.55 9.03
C TRP A 13 5.07 5.84 8.30
N ASN A 14 6.29 5.80 8.85
CA ASN A 14 7.44 5.19 8.15
C ASN A 14 8.26 4.21 8.99
N TRP A 15 7.78 3.78 10.16
CA TRP A 15 8.50 2.79 10.97
C TRP A 15 8.09 1.38 10.55
N ASN A 16 9.08 0.56 10.19
CA ASN A 16 8.83 -0.86 10.01
C ASN A 16 8.74 -1.54 11.40
N LYS A 17 8.20 -2.76 11.43
CA LYS A 17 8.07 -3.57 12.66
C LYS A 17 9.38 -3.66 13.45
N GLU A 18 10.51 -3.80 12.76
CA GLU A 18 11.83 -3.98 13.36
C GLU A 18 12.30 -2.72 14.13
N ASP A 19 12.00 -1.53 13.61
CA ASP A 19 12.33 -0.25 14.26
C ASP A 19 11.52 -0.07 15.56
N ILE A 20 10.25 -0.46 15.54
CA ILE A 20 9.35 -0.41 16.70
C ILE A 20 9.84 -1.41 17.76
N GLU A 21 10.12 -2.66 17.38
CA GLU A 21 10.62 -3.69 18.29
C GLU A 21 11.93 -3.29 18.98
N LYS A 22 12.87 -2.67 18.25
CA LYS A 22 14.14 -2.16 18.80
C LYS A 22 13.90 -1.09 19.87
N LYS A 23 12.97 -0.16 19.63
CA LYS A 23 12.63 0.91 20.60
C LYS A 23 11.96 0.35 21.85
N ILE A 24 10.99 -0.55 21.70
CA ILE A 24 10.32 -1.20 22.85
C ILE A 24 11.35 -1.91 23.72
N SER A 25 12.23 -2.71 23.10
CA SER A 25 13.27 -3.46 23.79
C SER A 25 14.24 -2.57 24.58
N PHE A 26 14.51 -1.36 24.09
CA PHE A 26 15.34 -0.38 24.78
C PHE A 26 14.67 0.15 26.05
N TYR A 27 13.39 0.53 25.99
CA TYR A 27 12.67 1.10 27.13
C TYR A 27 12.36 0.06 28.22
N VAL A 28 12.09 -1.19 27.85
CA VAL A 28 11.95 -2.31 28.79
C VAL A 28 13.24 -2.54 29.58
N LYS A 29 14.39 -2.57 28.89
CA LYS A 29 15.71 -2.72 29.55
C LYS A 29 16.02 -1.61 30.55
N LYS A 30 15.43 -0.43 30.37
CA LYS A 30 15.56 0.71 31.27
C LYS A 30 14.51 0.74 32.39
N GLN A 31 13.66 -0.30 32.49
CA GLN A 31 12.53 -0.40 33.42
C GLN A 31 11.49 0.73 33.29
N PHE A 32 11.44 1.43 32.16
CA PHE A 32 10.42 2.44 31.89
C PHE A 32 9.07 1.84 31.49
N ILE A 33 9.04 0.54 31.17
CA ILE A 33 7.90 -0.20 30.63
C ILE A 33 7.84 -1.54 31.36
N ASP A 34 6.68 -1.91 31.89
CA ASP A 34 6.46 -3.23 32.49
C ASP A 34 6.25 -4.32 31.41
N LYS A 35 6.29 -5.59 31.80
CA LYS A 35 6.16 -6.72 30.85
C LYS A 35 4.81 -6.75 30.12
N ASN A 36 3.75 -6.22 30.74
CA ASN A 36 2.42 -6.16 30.13
C ASN A 36 2.40 -5.14 28.99
N LEU A 37 2.92 -3.93 29.26
CA LEU A 37 3.06 -2.88 28.26
C LEU A 37 4.04 -3.28 27.14
N GLU A 38 5.11 -4.03 27.43
CA GLU A 38 5.98 -4.60 26.40
C GLU A 38 5.23 -5.53 25.44
N SER A 39 4.43 -6.46 25.96
CA SER A 39 3.65 -7.40 25.15
C SER A 39 2.66 -6.68 24.25
N GLN A 40 1.94 -5.73 24.85
CA GLN A 40 0.98 -4.86 24.18
C GLN A 40 1.62 -4.07 23.02
N LEU A 41 2.80 -3.48 23.23
CA LEU A 41 3.52 -2.73 22.20
C LEU A 41 4.05 -3.65 21.08
N LYS A 42 4.48 -4.88 21.39
CA LYS A 42 4.89 -5.86 20.37
C LYS A 42 3.72 -6.29 19.49
N GLU A 43 2.55 -6.53 20.08
CA GLU A 43 1.34 -6.82 19.31
C GLU A 43 0.96 -5.65 18.39
N LEU A 44 1.06 -4.41 18.89
CA LEU A 44 0.83 -3.22 18.07
C LEU A 44 1.84 -3.13 16.91
N ALA A 45 3.11 -3.45 17.15
CA ALA A 45 4.15 -3.47 16.12
C ALA A 45 3.83 -4.47 14.99
N VAL A 46 3.26 -5.63 15.33
CA VAL A 46 2.81 -6.63 14.34
C VAL A 46 1.70 -6.05 13.47
N LEU A 47 0.66 -5.46 14.06
CA LEU A 47 -0.46 -4.87 13.32
C LEU A 47 0.00 -3.71 12.42
N LEU A 48 0.91 -2.86 12.89
CA LEU A 48 1.50 -1.80 12.08
C LEU A 48 2.29 -2.36 10.90
N GLY A 49 3.07 -3.42 11.11
CA GLY A 49 3.79 -4.11 10.04
C GLY A 49 2.86 -4.71 8.98
N GLU A 50 1.76 -5.32 9.39
CA GLU A 50 0.72 -5.81 8.47
C GLU A 50 0.09 -4.67 7.66
N LYS A 51 -0.20 -3.53 8.31
CA LYS A 51 -0.76 -2.35 7.65
C LYS A 51 0.19 -1.82 6.59
N THR A 52 1.48 -1.65 6.92
CA THR A 52 2.50 -1.20 5.98
C THR A 52 2.57 -2.11 4.75
N LYS A 53 2.48 -3.44 4.94
CA LYS A 53 2.48 -4.39 3.83
C LYS A 53 1.28 -4.20 2.90
N LEU A 54 0.08 -4.03 3.46
CA LEU A 54 -1.14 -3.79 2.68
C LEU A 54 -1.07 -2.44 1.93
N ASP A 55 -0.57 -1.39 2.59
CA ASP A 55 -0.37 -0.07 1.96
C ASP A 55 0.61 -0.15 0.79
N GLN A 56 1.71 -0.90 0.94
CA GLN A 56 2.68 -1.13 -0.15
C GLN A 56 2.07 -1.90 -1.32
N GLN A 57 1.29 -2.94 -1.05
CA GLN A 57 0.57 -3.70 -2.09
C GLN A 57 -0.40 -2.79 -2.85
N LYS A 58 -1.18 -1.99 -2.12
CA LYS A 58 -2.11 -1.02 -2.70
C LYS A 58 -1.39 0.01 -3.57
N ALA A 59 -0.25 0.55 -3.10
CA ALA A 59 0.54 1.50 -3.86
C ALA A 59 1.08 0.89 -5.17
N LYS A 60 1.52 -0.37 -5.14
CA LYS A 60 1.97 -1.09 -6.34
C LYS A 60 0.85 -1.25 -7.37
N LEU A 61 -0.35 -1.63 -6.91
CA LEU A 61 -1.51 -1.78 -7.79
C LEU A 61 -1.97 -0.46 -8.41
N LYS A 62 -1.93 0.64 -7.64
CA LYS A 62 -2.19 1.98 -8.19
C LYS A 62 -1.18 2.38 -9.26
N TYR A 63 0.10 2.13 -9.00
CA TYR A 63 1.14 2.37 -10.00
C TYR A 63 0.92 1.55 -11.27
N GLU A 64 0.55 0.27 -11.15
CA GLU A 64 0.19 -0.57 -12.30
C GLU A 64 -0.99 0.02 -13.09
N GLN A 65 -2.04 0.46 -12.39
CA GLN A 65 -3.21 1.12 -12.98
C GLN A 65 -2.85 2.39 -13.76
N ASP A 66 -1.98 3.23 -13.21
CA ASP A 66 -1.51 4.45 -13.86
C ASP A 66 -0.72 4.12 -15.14
N GLN A 67 0.21 3.16 -15.06
CA GLN A 67 1.00 2.72 -16.22
C GLN A 67 0.12 2.13 -17.33
N MET A 68 -0.91 1.36 -16.98
CA MET A 68 -1.88 0.84 -17.95
C MET A 68 -2.67 1.95 -18.63
N THR A 69 -3.06 2.99 -17.89
CA THR A 69 -3.80 4.13 -18.43
C THR A 69 -2.98 4.88 -19.48
N GLU A 70 -1.70 5.12 -19.19
CA GLU A 70 -0.75 5.71 -20.14
C GLU A 70 -0.55 4.82 -21.37
N GLU A 71 -0.41 3.51 -21.17
CA GLU A 71 -0.25 2.56 -22.26
C GLU A 71 -1.49 2.49 -23.16
N GLN A 72 -2.69 2.45 -22.59
CA GLN A 72 -3.94 2.50 -23.34
C GLN A 72 -4.04 3.78 -24.19
N ALA A 73 -3.60 4.93 -23.67
CA ALA A 73 -3.59 6.18 -24.43
C ALA A 73 -2.67 6.09 -25.65
N ARG A 74 -1.45 5.56 -25.47
CA ARG A 74 -0.51 5.31 -26.58
C ARG A 74 -1.06 4.32 -27.61
N LEU A 75 -1.72 3.25 -27.16
CA LEU A 75 -2.33 2.26 -28.05
C LEU A 75 -3.46 2.88 -28.89
N ARG A 76 -4.31 3.73 -28.29
CA ARG A 76 -5.38 4.45 -29.00
C ARG A 76 -4.81 5.41 -30.05
N GLU A 77 -3.74 6.13 -29.72
CA GLU A 77 -3.04 6.99 -30.68
C GLU A 77 -2.46 6.19 -31.85
N ASN A 78 -1.80 5.06 -31.56
CA ASN A 78 -1.28 4.17 -32.59
C ASN A 78 -2.39 3.61 -33.49
N ILE A 79 -3.54 3.23 -32.94
CA ILE A 79 -4.69 2.76 -33.73
C ILE A 79 -5.22 3.87 -34.64
N ALA A 80 -5.26 5.11 -34.16
CA ALA A 80 -5.81 6.26 -34.90
C ALA A 80 -5.01 6.60 -36.16
N VAL A 81 -3.70 6.32 -36.18
CA VAL A 81 -2.83 6.58 -37.35
C VAL A 81 -2.78 5.42 -38.36
N LEU A 82 -3.32 4.25 -38.02
CA LEU A 82 -3.33 3.10 -38.93
C LEU A 82 -4.39 3.26 -40.04
N GLY A 83 -3.98 3.00 -41.27
CA GLY A 83 -4.85 3.01 -42.46
C GLY A 83 -5.77 1.78 -42.57
N ASN A 84 -6.17 1.47 -43.81
CA ASN A 84 -7.14 0.40 -44.13
C ASN A 84 -6.53 -0.72 -44.99
N THR A 85 -5.20 -0.82 -45.07
CA THR A 85 -4.57 -1.96 -45.73
C THR A 85 -4.80 -3.25 -44.92
N SER A 86 -4.68 -4.41 -45.57
CA SER A 86 -4.88 -5.71 -44.89
C SER A 86 -3.87 -5.95 -43.75
N GLN A 87 -2.64 -5.46 -43.88
CA GLN A 87 -1.64 -5.53 -42.82
C GLN A 87 -1.99 -4.62 -41.63
N GLU A 88 -2.44 -3.39 -41.89
CA GLU A 88 -2.86 -2.47 -40.83
C GLU A 88 -4.13 -2.94 -40.11
N ALA A 89 -5.04 -3.62 -40.80
CA ALA A 89 -6.22 -4.22 -40.20
C ALA A 89 -5.85 -5.31 -39.18
N SER A 90 -4.87 -6.16 -39.49
CA SER A 90 -4.37 -7.17 -38.55
C SER A 90 -3.69 -6.53 -37.34
N LEU A 91 -2.93 -5.44 -37.53
CA LEU A 91 -2.32 -4.69 -36.42
C LEU A 91 -3.38 -4.03 -35.52
N LYS A 92 -4.44 -3.45 -36.10
CA LYS A 92 -5.59 -2.91 -35.34
C LYS A 92 -6.22 -3.99 -34.47
N GLU A 93 -6.45 -5.18 -35.01
CA GLU A 93 -7.01 -6.31 -34.26
C GLU A 93 -6.13 -6.71 -33.06
N GLN A 94 -4.80 -6.78 -33.25
CA GLN A 94 -3.87 -7.06 -32.15
C GLN A 94 -3.91 -6.00 -31.04
N TYR A 95 -3.96 -4.72 -31.41
CA TYR A 95 -4.06 -3.64 -30.42
C TYR A 95 -5.40 -3.63 -29.69
N VAL A 96 -6.51 -3.92 -30.38
CA VAL A 96 -7.82 -4.08 -29.75
C VAL A 96 -7.81 -5.24 -28.75
N ASN A 97 -7.24 -6.39 -29.11
CA ASN A 97 -7.12 -7.52 -28.19
C ASN A 97 -6.28 -7.17 -26.95
N LYS A 98 -5.21 -6.39 -27.13
CA LYS A 98 -4.39 -5.89 -26.01
C LYS A 98 -5.18 -4.94 -25.10
N LEU A 99 -5.98 -4.03 -25.66
CA LEU A 99 -6.85 -3.14 -24.89
C LEU A 99 -7.88 -3.92 -24.08
N VAL A 100 -8.50 -4.96 -24.66
CA VAL A 100 -9.44 -5.85 -23.94
C VAL A 100 -8.75 -6.55 -22.77
N SER A 101 -7.54 -7.08 -22.98
CA SER A 101 -6.77 -7.70 -21.91
C SER A 101 -6.42 -6.70 -20.80
N GLN A 102 -6.09 -5.46 -21.15
CA GLN A 102 -5.83 -4.41 -20.17
C GLN A 102 -7.09 -4.02 -19.40
N GLU A 103 -8.26 -3.98 -20.04
CA GLU A 103 -9.52 -3.69 -19.36
C GLU A 103 -9.85 -4.75 -18.30
N ASN A 104 -9.72 -6.03 -18.65
CA ASN A 104 -9.92 -7.13 -17.70
C ASN A 104 -8.97 -7.04 -16.50
N ARG A 105 -7.71 -6.65 -16.74
CA ARG A 105 -6.74 -6.44 -15.66
C ARG A 105 -7.09 -5.20 -14.82
N PHE A 106 -7.61 -4.14 -15.44
CA PHE A 106 -8.05 -2.92 -14.73
C PHE A 106 -9.19 -3.23 -13.76
N GLU A 107 -10.19 -4.01 -14.18
CA GLU A 107 -11.28 -4.46 -13.32
C GLU A 107 -10.78 -5.32 -12.15
N SER A 108 -9.82 -6.21 -12.42
CA SER A 108 -9.19 -7.04 -11.40
C SER A 108 -8.45 -6.18 -10.36
N ILE A 109 -7.59 -5.25 -10.82
CA ILE A 109 -6.86 -4.31 -9.96
C ILE A 109 -7.82 -3.49 -9.10
N LYS A 110 -8.92 -3.01 -9.67
CA LYS A 110 -9.92 -2.24 -8.93
C LYS A 110 -10.50 -3.06 -7.78
N THR A 111 -10.86 -4.32 -8.05
CA THR A 111 -11.40 -5.24 -7.04
C THR A 111 -10.36 -5.52 -5.94
N GLU A 112 -9.10 -5.77 -6.32
CA GLU A 112 -7.99 -5.99 -5.38
C GLU A 112 -7.75 -4.76 -4.48
N ILE A 113 -7.79 -3.54 -5.04
CA ILE A 113 -7.65 -2.30 -4.28
C ILE A 113 -8.80 -2.13 -3.28
N GLU A 114 -10.05 -2.39 -3.68
CA GLU A 114 -11.21 -2.31 -2.80
C GLU A 114 -11.10 -3.30 -1.63
N GLU A 115 -10.59 -4.51 -1.88
CA GLU A 115 -10.34 -5.51 -0.83
C GLU A 115 -9.23 -5.07 0.13
N LEU A 116 -8.11 -4.57 -0.41
CA LEU A 116 -7.01 -4.04 0.41
C LEU A 116 -7.48 -2.85 1.28
N GLU A 117 -8.32 -1.97 0.73
CA GLU A 117 -8.89 -0.85 1.49
C GLU A 117 -9.76 -1.31 2.65
N LYS A 118 -10.63 -2.31 2.44
CA LYS A 118 -11.42 -2.90 3.52
C LYS A 118 -10.52 -3.48 4.62
N ASN A 119 -9.47 -4.20 4.23
CA ASN A 119 -8.51 -4.80 5.17
C ASN A 119 -7.73 -3.74 5.95
N ILE A 120 -7.28 -2.66 5.29
CA ILE A 120 -6.60 -1.53 5.95
C ILE A 120 -7.54 -0.84 6.94
N ILE A 121 -8.80 -0.61 6.58
CA ILE A 121 -9.79 0.02 7.48
C ILE A 121 -10.02 -0.86 8.71
N GLN A 122 -10.19 -2.17 8.54
CA GLN A 122 -10.35 -3.10 9.67
C GLN A 122 -9.11 -3.12 10.57
N LEU A 123 -7.92 -3.09 9.97
CA LEU A 123 -6.66 -3.10 10.70
C LEU A 123 -6.43 -1.79 11.47
N ASN A 124 -6.79 -0.64 10.89
CA ASN A 124 -6.78 0.65 11.58
C ASN A 124 -7.69 0.64 12.81
N LYS A 125 -8.91 0.09 12.71
CA LYS A 125 -9.79 -0.06 13.87
C LYS A 125 -9.15 -0.89 14.98
N LYS A 126 -8.55 -2.04 14.64
CA LYS A 126 -7.83 -2.88 15.62
C LYS A 126 -6.64 -2.15 16.26
N ILE A 127 -5.91 -1.35 15.49
CA ILE A 127 -4.80 -0.53 15.96
C ILE A 127 -5.31 0.53 16.94
N GLU A 128 -6.38 1.25 16.59
CA GLU A 128 -7.01 2.27 17.44
C GLU A 128 -7.53 1.68 18.75
N GLU A 129 -8.24 0.54 18.69
CA GLU A 129 -8.73 -0.18 19.87
C GLU A 129 -7.57 -0.58 20.80
N LYS A 130 -6.45 -1.09 20.25
CA LYS A 130 -5.28 -1.42 21.07
C LYS A 130 -4.61 -0.20 21.68
N ILE A 131 -4.52 0.91 20.96
CA ILE A 131 -3.95 2.16 21.49
C ILE A 131 -4.80 2.72 22.63
N GLN A 132 -6.13 2.61 22.57
CA GLN A 132 -7.02 3.07 23.64
C GLN A 132 -6.94 2.24 24.93
N ILE A 133 -6.38 1.02 24.87
CA ILE A 133 -6.21 0.13 26.02
C ILE A 133 -4.90 0.43 26.78
N PHE A 134 -3.97 1.19 26.17
CA PHE A 134 -2.73 1.62 26.80
C PHE A 134 -2.95 2.82 27.72
#